data_AF-A0A2R6MXY0-F1
#
_entry.id   AF-A0A2R6MXY0-F1
#
_cell.length_a   1.000
_cell.length_b   1.000
_cell.length_c   1.000
_cell.angle_alpha   90.00
_cell.angle_beta   90.00
_cell.angle_gamma   90.00
#
_symmetry.space_group_name_H-M   'P 1'
#
loop_
_entity.id
_entity.type
_entity.pdbx_description
1 polymer ?
#
loop_
_entity_poly.entity_id
_entity_poly.type
_entity_poly.pdbx_seq_one_letter_code
_entity_poly.pdbx_strand_id
1 'polypeptide(L)'
;MTFEDLPYAPDAEGLTDQAFSRAARAGRAKSGREAQESMVRTAGNVCSDNLSNLVREWPDLDAVDPFYRELAGALVDVDALRQALGNVDWAAGKCDDVKSEYLQRVRTADEDLARAHRKQAFARLADVVREVADDLATIDDAAAELRPLPDLRPDEPAVVVAGYPNVGKSSFVNRVTRATNETASYPFTTTGVAVGHVERDHVRYQVVDTPGLLDRPADERNDVETQAVSALTHLADVVLFLLDASLDCGYPVDDQLALLADVR
;
A
#
# COMPACT_ATOMS: atom_id res chain seq x y z
N MET A 1 -8.75 1.79 6.51
CA MET A 1 -7.39 2.33 6.23
C MET A 1 -7.24 2.29 4.72
N THR A 2 -6.78 3.37 4.13
CA THR A 2 -6.64 3.54 2.67
C THR A 2 -5.18 3.28 2.29
N PHE A 3 -4.92 2.87 1.05
CA PHE A 3 -3.56 2.53 0.63
C PHE A 3 -2.62 3.74 0.45
N GLU A 4 -3.17 4.95 0.41
CA GLU A 4 -2.40 6.20 0.25
C GLU A 4 -1.38 6.40 1.39
N ASP A 5 -1.72 5.98 2.61
CA ASP A 5 -0.90 6.17 3.81
C ASP A 5 0.08 5.01 4.07
N LEU A 6 0.28 4.08 3.12
CA LEU A 6 1.15 2.93 3.33
C LEU A 6 2.61 3.37 3.58
N PRO A 7 3.29 2.74 4.55
CA PRO A 7 4.67 3.09 4.90
C PRO A 7 5.67 2.73 3.81
N TYR A 8 6.79 3.45 3.77
CA TYR A 8 7.98 3.05 3.03
C TYR A 8 8.73 2.00 3.82
N ALA A 9 9.05 0.86 3.20
CA ALA A 9 9.94 -0.10 3.85
C ALA A 9 11.38 0.41 3.78
N PRO A 10 12.16 0.34 4.87
CA PRO A 10 13.55 0.75 4.82
C PRO A 10 14.39 -0.28 4.07
N ASP A 11 15.41 0.19 3.35
CA ASP A 11 16.49 -0.69 2.90
C ASP A 11 17.22 -1.31 4.11
N ALA A 12 17.61 -2.57 3.98
CA ALA A 12 18.24 -3.34 5.06
C ALA A 12 19.56 -2.72 5.53
N GLU A 13 20.44 -2.30 4.61
CA GLU A 13 21.69 -1.63 4.97
C GLU A 13 21.40 -0.28 5.62
N GLY A 14 20.50 0.50 5.02
CA GLY A 14 20.05 1.79 5.55
C GLY A 14 19.51 1.70 6.99
N LEU A 15 18.70 0.68 7.30
CA LEU A 15 18.19 0.44 8.65
C LEU A 15 19.32 0.10 9.63
N THR A 16 20.25 -0.79 9.25
CA THR A 16 21.36 -1.17 10.12
C THR A 16 22.31 0.01 10.39
N ASP A 17 22.60 0.81 9.38
CA ASP A 17 23.42 2.01 9.50
C ASP A 17 22.75 3.04 10.41
N GLN A 18 21.44 3.27 10.24
CA GLN A 18 20.66 4.15 11.11
C GLN A 18 20.72 3.66 12.57
N ALA A 19 20.52 2.36 12.80
CA ALA A 19 20.55 1.74 14.12
C ALA A 19 21.91 1.92 14.80
N PHE A 20 23.01 1.59 14.10
CA PHE A 20 24.36 1.70 14.67
C PHE A 20 24.81 3.15 14.85
N SER A 21 24.41 4.04 13.95
CA SER A 21 24.63 5.47 14.07
C SER A 21 23.91 6.06 15.30
N ARG A 22 22.64 5.70 15.53
CA ARG A 22 21.88 6.11 16.72
C ARG A 22 22.49 5.51 18.00
N ALA A 23 22.87 4.25 17.97
CA ALA A 23 23.53 3.58 19.09
C ALA A 23 24.86 4.25 19.46
N ALA A 24 25.71 4.56 18.47
CA ALA A 24 26.98 5.24 18.69
C ALA A 24 26.79 6.59 19.40
N ARG A 25 25.77 7.36 19.02
CA ARG A 25 25.41 8.62 19.71
C ARG A 25 24.98 8.37 21.16
N ALA A 26 24.13 7.38 21.40
CA ALA A 26 23.66 7.03 22.74
C ALA A 26 24.79 6.63 23.70
N GLY A 27 25.85 6.01 23.18
CA GLY A 27 27.01 5.63 23.98
C GLY A 27 27.97 6.78 24.32
N ARG A 28 27.98 7.89 23.57
CA ARG A 28 28.88 9.04 23.82
C ARG A 28 28.62 9.74 25.15
N ALA A 29 27.38 9.66 25.66
CA ALA A 29 26.99 10.25 26.93
C ALA A 29 27.35 9.40 28.16
N LYS A 30 28.01 8.24 27.97
CA LYS A 30 28.29 7.23 28.99
C LYS A 30 29.73 6.73 28.87
N SER A 31 30.19 5.97 29.85
CA SER A 31 31.55 5.39 29.85
C SER A 31 31.53 3.88 30.12
N GLY A 32 32.63 3.22 29.78
CA GLY A 32 32.87 1.80 30.05
C GLY A 32 31.73 0.87 29.62
N ARG A 33 31.33 -0.02 30.53
CA ARG A 33 30.27 -1.02 30.33
C ARG A 33 28.90 -0.40 30.08
N GLU A 34 28.56 0.71 30.75
CA GLU A 34 27.26 1.37 30.61
C GLU A 34 27.07 1.96 29.20
N ALA A 35 28.15 2.45 28.58
CA ALA A 35 28.13 2.86 27.18
C ALA A 35 27.82 1.68 26.25
N GLN A 36 28.43 0.51 26.48
CA GLN A 36 28.18 -0.69 25.66
C GLN A 36 26.73 -1.17 25.81
N GLU A 37 26.20 -1.20 27.04
CA GLU A 37 24.81 -1.57 27.33
C GLU A 37 23.83 -0.63 26.61
N SER A 38 24.10 0.68 26.67
CA SER A 38 23.28 1.67 25.98
C SER A 38 23.29 1.48 24.46
N MET A 39 24.46 1.21 23.88
CA MET A 39 24.59 0.97 22.44
C MET A 39 23.80 -0.26 21.99
N VAL A 40 23.93 -1.40 22.69
CA VAL A 40 23.18 -2.63 22.35
C VAL A 40 21.68 -2.40 22.45
N ARG A 41 21.20 -1.77 23.52
CA ARG A 41 19.78 -1.46 23.70
C ARG A 41 19.25 -0.59 22.57
N THR A 42 19.96 0.49 22.24
CA THR A 42 19.54 1.42 21.18
C THR A 42 19.53 0.74 19.81
N ALA A 43 20.57 -0.01 19.45
CA ALA A 43 20.61 -0.70 18.17
C ALA A 43 19.46 -1.73 18.05
N GLY A 44 19.27 -2.56 19.08
CA GLY A 44 18.20 -3.55 19.11
C GLY A 44 16.81 -2.94 19.02
N ASN A 45 16.54 -1.86 19.76
CA ASN A 45 15.27 -1.14 19.69
C ASN A 45 15.06 -0.53 18.30
N VAL A 46 16.06 0.13 17.70
CA VAL A 46 15.88 0.73 16.37
C VAL A 46 15.54 -0.34 15.33
N CYS A 47 16.21 -1.49 15.33
CA CYS A 47 15.89 -2.57 14.39
C CYS A 47 14.48 -3.13 14.64
N SER A 48 14.18 -3.58 15.86
CA SER A 48 12.88 -4.19 16.20
C SER A 48 11.70 -3.23 16.01
N ASP A 49 11.81 -1.98 16.46
CA ASP A 49 10.74 -1.00 16.39
C ASP A 49 10.43 -0.63 14.93
N ASN A 50 11.45 -0.43 14.07
CA ASN A 50 11.19 -0.09 12.66
C ASN A 50 10.53 -1.26 11.91
N LEU A 51 11.02 -2.49 12.08
CA LEU A 51 10.45 -3.66 11.41
C LEU A 51 9.03 -3.95 11.91
N SER A 52 8.80 -3.92 13.22
CA SER A 52 7.46 -4.17 13.78
C SER A 52 6.45 -3.05 13.46
N ASN A 53 6.89 -1.79 13.43
CA ASN A 53 6.00 -0.70 13.03
C ASN A 53 5.63 -0.79 11.55
N LEU A 54 6.59 -1.14 10.67
CA LEU A 54 6.29 -1.40 9.26
C LEU A 54 5.15 -2.41 9.13
N VAL A 55 5.26 -3.58 9.78
CA VAL A 55 4.20 -4.60 9.71
C VAL A 55 2.87 -4.12 10.28
N ARG A 56 2.89 -3.37 11.39
CA ARG A 56 1.66 -2.88 12.05
C ARG A 56 0.92 -1.79 11.28
N GLU A 57 1.65 -1.01 10.49
CA GLU A 57 1.07 0.07 9.67
C GLU A 57 0.42 -0.48 8.40
N TRP A 58 0.73 -1.72 8.00
CA TRP A 58 0.02 -2.39 6.91
C TRP A 58 -1.38 -2.86 7.36
N PRO A 59 -2.43 -2.64 6.54
CA PRO A 59 -3.75 -3.18 6.81
C PRO A 59 -3.77 -4.70 6.57
N ASP A 60 -4.61 -5.39 7.33
CA ASP A 60 -4.95 -6.78 7.04
C ASP A 60 -5.80 -6.84 5.76
N LEU A 61 -5.20 -7.33 4.67
CA LEU A 61 -5.84 -7.44 3.35
C LEU A 61 -7.06 -8.38 3.36
N ASP A 62 -7.17 -9.27 4.35
CA ASP A 62 -8.35 -10.12 4.53
C ASP A 62 -9.47 -9.44 5.32
N ALA A 63 -9.20 -8.28 5.92
CA ALA A 63 -10.16 -7.47 6.67
C ALA A 63 -10.53 -6.16 5.97
N VAL A 64 -9.80 -5.74 4.92
CA VAL A 64 -10.21 -4.59 4.10
C VAL A 64 -11.45 -4.89 3.28
N ASP A 65 -12.10 -3.81 2.84
CA ASP A 65 -13.27 -3.85 1.97
C ASP A 65 -12.99 -4.67 0.69
N PRO A 66 -13.97 -5.45 0.18
CA PRO A 66 -13.83 -6.21 -1.07
C PRO A 66 -13.28 -5.39 -2.23
N PHE A 67 -13.65 -4.10 -2.35
CA PHE A 67 -13.08 -3.20 -3.36
C PHE A 67 -11.55 -3.16 -3.30
N TYR A 68 -10.99 -2.85 -2.11
CA TYR A 68 -9.55 -2.75 -1.93
C TYR A 68 -8.84 -4.11 -2.01
N ARG A 69 -9.51 -5.18 -1.59
CA ARG A 69 -8.98 -6.54 -1.68
C ARG A 69 -8.81 -6.98 -3.13
N GLU A 70 -9.83 -6.80 -3.95
CA GLU A 70 -9.75 -7.14 -5.38
C GLU A 70 -8.74 -6.28 -6.10
N LEU A 71 -8.70 -4.98 -5.78
CA LEU A 71 -7.73 -4.05 -6.36
C LEU A 71 -6.29 -4.42 -6.01
N ALA A 72 -6.02 -4.77 -4.74
CA ALA A 72 -4.71 -5.25 -4.32
C ALA A 72 -4.34 -6.55 -5.04
N GLY A 73 -5.25 -7.53 -5.11
CA GLY A 73 -5.00 -8.79 -5.81
C GLY A 73 -4.78 -8.64 -7.31
N ALA A 74 -5.22 -7.53 -7.93
CA ALA A 74 -4.98 -7.26 -9.34
C ALA A 74 -3.60 -6.64 -9.61
N LEU A 75 -2.97 -6.06 -8.59
CA LEU A 75 -1.72 -5.30 -8.73
C LEU A 75 -0.52 -5.99 -8.13
N VAL A 76 -0.71 -6.69 -7.02
CA VAL A 76 0.37 -7.27 -6.25
C VAL A 76 0.09 -8.74 -5.97
N ASP A 77 1.16 -9.52 -5.83
CA ASP A 77 1.07 -10.88 -5.30
C ASP A 77 0.79 -10.81 -3.78
N VAL A 78 -0.49 -10.92 -3.43
CA VAL A 78 -0.96 -10.81 -2.03
C VAL A 78 -0.38 -11.92 -1.15
N ASP A 79 -0.11 -13.10 -1.70
CA ASP A 79 0.46 -14.20 -0.93
C ASP A 79 1.94 -13.97 -0.65
N ALA A 80 2.70 -13.50 -1.65
CA ALA A 80 4.09 -13.08 -1.46
C ALA A 80 4.21 -11.93 -0.46
N LEU A 81 3.35 -10.91 -0.56
CA LEU A 81 3.30 -9.78 0.37
C LEU A 81 3.00 -10.24 1.80
N ARG A 82 2.01 -11.13 1.99
CA ARG A 82 1.66 -11.67 3.31
C ARG A 82 2.83 -12.46 3.90
N GLN A 83 3.53 -13.25 3.08
CA GLN A 83 4.72 -13.97 3.51
C GLN A 83 5.84 -13.02 3.92
N ALA A 84 6.10 -11.98 3.13
CA ALA A 84 7.13 -10.98 3.41
C ALA A 84 6.87 -10.24 4.73
N LEU A 85 5.62 -9.78 4.95
CA LEU A 85 5.22 -9.14 6.21
C LEU A 85 5.42 -10.07 7.42
N GLY A 86 5.11 -11.36 7.27
CA GLY A 86 5.35 -12.37 8.32
C GLY A 86 6.83 -12.60 8.62
N ASN A 87 7.68 -12.65 7.59
CA ASN A 87 9.13 -12.78 7.75
C ASN A 87 9.74 -11.55 8.44
N VAL A 88 9.28 -10.35 8.09
CA VAL A 88 9.70 -9.10 8.72
C VAL A 88 9.26 -9.02 10.19
N ASP A 89 8.05 -9.45 10.54
CA ASP A 89 7.59 -9.51 11.94
C ASP A 89 8.44 -10.50 12.76
N TRP A 90 8.76 -11.66 12.18
CA TRP A 90 9.69 -12.61 12.80
C TRP A 90 11.06 -11.98 13.04
N ALA A 91 11.62 -11.26 12.06
CA ALA A 91 12.90 -10.60 12.19
C ALA A 91 12.87 -9.50 13.26
N ALA A 92 11.75 -8.76 13.39
CA ALA A 92 11.55 -7.79 14.45
C ALA A 92 11.66 -8.46 15.84
N GLY A 93 10.96 -9.58 16.05
CA GLY A 93 11.07 -10.39 17.26
C GLY A 93 12.48 -10.92 17.49
N LYS A 94 13.17 -11.36 16.42
CA LYS A 94 14.54 -11.86 16.51
C LYS A 94 15.55 -10.79 16.89
N CYS A 95 15.38 -9.55 16.42
CA CYS A 95 16.19 -8.42 16.88
C CYS A 95 16.01 -8.18 18.38
N ASP A 96 14.79 -8.35 18.90
CA ASP A 96 14.48 -8.22 20.33
C ASP A 96 15.07 -9.33 21.20
N ASP A 97 15.08 -10.57 20.71
CA ASP A 97 15.80 -11.68 21.34
C ASP A 97 17.30 -11.38 21.45
N VAL A 98 17.91 -11.00 20.32
CA VAL A 98 19.34 -10.68 20.24
C VAL A 98 19.69 -9.53 21.19
N LYS A 99 18.88 -8.48 21.21
CA LYS A 99 19.01 -7.37 22.17
C LYS A 99 19.03 -7.89 23.60
N SER A 100 18.04 -8.70 23.98
CA SER A 100 17.87 -9.19 25.35
C SER A 100 19.03 -10.10 25.79
N GLU A 101 19.42 -11.05 24.93
CA GLU A 101 20.55 -11.96 25.15
C GLU A 101 21.87 -11.19 25.38
N TYR A 102 22.20 -10.27 24.48
CA TYR A 102 23.48 -9.55 24.56
C TYR A 102 23.49 -8.48 25.65
N LEU A 103 22.34 -7.87 26.00
CA LEU A 103 22.26 -7.00 27.16
C LEU A 103 22.61 -7.74 28.45
N GLN A 104 22.14 -8.98 28.61
CA GLN A 104 22.49 -9.80 29.78
C GLN A 104 24.00 -10.08 29.83
N ARG A 105 24.60 -10.48 28.70
CA ARG A 105 26.05 -10.74 28.62
C ARG A 105 26.89 -9.50 28.91
N VAL A 106 26.52 -8.35 28.35
CA VAL A 106 27.22 -7.07 28.59
C VAL A 106 27.12 -6.64 30.04
N ARG A 107 26.01 -6.91 30.74
CA ARG A 107 25.83 -6.55 32.16
C ARG A 107 26.76 -7.29 33.10
N THR A 108 27.10 -8.53 32.80
CA THR A 108 27.96 -9.39 33.64
C THR A 108 29.43 -9.34 33.25
N ALA A 109 29.77 -8.69 32.13
CA ALA A 109 31.11 -8.63 31.57
C ALA A 109 31.95 -7.48 32.15
N ASP A 110 33.28 -7.65 32.14
CA ASP A 110 34.22 -6.53 32.25
C ASP A 110 34.17 -5.64 31.00
N GLU A 111 34.93 -4.55 30.98
CA GLU A 111 34.84 -3.55 29.91
C GLU A 111 35.27 -4.09 28.53
N ASP A 112 36.28 -4.95 28.49
CA ASP A 112 36.82 -5.48 27.23
C ASP A 112 35.88 -6.55 26.66
N LEU A 113 35.38 -7.45 27.51
CA LEU A 113 34.35 -8.41 27.15
C LEU A 113 33.03 -7.73 26.75
N ALA A 114 32.63 -6.66 27.44
CA ALA A 114 31.45 -5.87 27.07
C ALA A 114 31.58 -5.26 25.67
N ARG A 115 32.78 -4.74 25.31
CA ARG A 115 33.07 -4.25 23.96
C ARG A 115 32.97 -5.36 22.91
N ALA A 116 33.47 -6.55 23.21
CA ALA A 116 33.39 -7.71 22.32
C ALA A 116 31.93 -8.16 22.13
N HIS A 117 31.16 -8.29 23.20
CA HIS A 117 29.74 -8.66 23.13
C HIS A 117 28.90 -7.64 22.37
N ARG A 118 29.15 -6.33 22.52
CA ARG A 118 28.47 -5.31 21.69
C ARG A 118 28.76 -5.52 20.20
N LYS A 119 30.02 -5.78 19.80
CA LYS A 119 30.35 -6.02 18.40
C LYS A 119 29.61 -7.25 17.84
N GLN A 120 29.54 -8.33 18.63
CA GLN A 120 28.79 -9.54 18.28
C GLN A 120 27.28 -9.26 18.16
N ALA A 121 26.71 -8.49 19.09
CA ALA A 121 25.31 -8.08 19.03
C ALA A 121 25.01 -7.29 17.74
N PHE A 122 25.87 -6.34 17.39
CA PHE A 122 25.70 -5.55 16.16
C PHE A 122 25.79 -6.42 14.91
N ALA A 123 26.78 -7.32 14.83
CA ALA A 123 26.87 -8.26 13.73
C ALA A 123 25.60 -9.11 13.62
N ARG A 124 25.13 -9.66 14.73
CA ARG A 124 23.92 -10.51 14.73
C ARG A 124 22.66 -9.75 14.37
N LEU A 125 22.51 -8.50 14.82
CA LEU A 125 21.40 -7.64 14.40
C LEU A 125 21.44 -7.35 12.89
N ALA A 126 22.63 -7.03 12.35
CA ALA A 126 22.78 -6.80 10.92
C ALA A 126 22.47 -8.07 10.10
N ASP A 127 22.88 -9.24 10.59
CA ASP A 127 22.59 -10.51 9.92
C ASP A 127 21.08 -10.79 9.87
N VAL A 128 20.36 -10.57 10.98
CA VAL A 128 18.90 -10.73 11.04
C VAL A 128 18.19 -9.78 10.08
N VAL A 129 18.59 -8.50 10.05
CA VAL A 129 17.96 -7.52 9.15
C VAL A 129 18.26 -7.85 7.68
N ARG A 130 19.48 -8.31 7.38
CA ARG A 130 19.85 -8.72 6.02
C ARG A 130 19.14 -9.98 5.55
N GLU A 131 18.78 -10.88 6.48
CA GLU A 131 18.02 -12.10 6.17
C GLU A 131 16.65 -11.79 5.53
N VAL A 132 16.06 -10.64 5.86
CA VAL A 132 14.76 -10.19 5.33
C VAL A 132 14.88 -9.03 4.34
N ALA A 133 16.05 -8.83 3.72
CA ALA A 133 16.26 -7.72 2.77
C ALA A 133 15.33 -7.81 1.55
N ASP A 134 15.17 -9.02 1.00
CA ASP A 134 14.29 -9.24 -0.16
C ASP A 134 12.80 -9.10 0.23
N ASP A 135 12.43 -9.47 1.46
CA ASP A 135 11.07 -9.25 1.98
C ASP A 135 10.77 -7.75 2.13
N LEU A 136 11.73 -6.97 2.64
CA LEU A 136 11.59 -5.50 2.75
C LEU A 136 11.41 -4.86 1.36
N ALA A 137 12.17 -5.31 0.36
CA ALA A 137 12.00 -4.85 -1.02
C ALA A 137 10.62 -5.22 -1.58
N THR A 138 10.17 -6.46 -1.36
CA THR A 138 8.83 -6.92 -1.77
C THR A 138 7.72 -6.05 -1.17
N ILE A 139 7.86 -5.67 0.12
CA ILE A 139 6.90 -4.79 0.79
C ILE A 139 6.94 -3.38 0.20
N ASP A 140 8.12 -2.80 -0.05
CA ASP A 140 8.20 -1.44 -0.63
C ASP A 140 7.66 -1.39 -2.06
N ASP A 141 7.95 -2.40 -2.87
CA ASP A 141 7.44 -2.53 -4.24
C ASP A 141 5.91 -2.62 -4.22
N ALA A 142 5.34 -3.46 -3.34
CA ALA A 142 3.89 -3.56 -3.19
C ALA A 142 3.28 -2.22 -2.72
N ALA A 143 3.90 -1.53 -1.75
CA ALA A 143 3.45 -0.21 -1.33
C ALA A 143 3.53 0.81 -2.48
N ALA A 144 4.56 0.75 -3.33
CA ALA A 144 4.72 1.65 -4.47
C ALA A 144 3.61 1.48 -5.52
N GLU A 145 3.13 0.25 -5.74
CA GLU A 145 2.00 -0.03 -6.63
C GLU A 145 0.64 0.36 -6.02
N LEU A 146 0.48 0.23 -4.70
CA LEU A 146 -0.80 0.46 -4.02
C LEU A 146 -1.04 1.93 -3.60
N ARG A 147 0.01 2.69 -3.25
CA ARG A 147 -0.12 4.09 -2.81
C ARG A 147 -0.77 5.04 -3.81
N PRO A 148 -0.52 4.94 -5.13
CA PRO A 148 -1.10 5.85 -6.12
C PRO A 148 -2.61 5.65 -6.37
N LEU A 149 -3.20 4.60 -5.80
CA LEU A 149 -4.61 4.26 -5.99
C LEU A 149 -5.52 5.32 -5.36
N PRO A 150 -6.73 5.53 -5.92
CA PRO A 150 -7.63 6.55 -5.41
C PRO A 150 -8.10 6.23 -3.99
N ASP A 151 -8.27 7.28 -3.20
CA ASP A 151 -8.99 7.22 -1.93
C ASP A 151 -10.51 7.15 -2.18
N LEU A 152 -10.97 5.98 -2.62
CA LEU A 152 -12.39 5.67 -2.77
C LEU A 152 -12.92 5.09 -1.47
N ARG A 153 -13.85 5.79 -0.83
CA ARG A 153 -14.45 5.42 0.45
C ARG A 153 -15.61 4.43 0.22
N PRO A 154 -15.45 3.12 0.43
CA PRO A 154 -16.53 2.16 0.12
C PRO A 154 -17.74 2.31 1.04
N ASP A 155 -17.58 3.06 2.14
CA ASP A 155 -18.64 3.44 3.08
C ASP A 155 -19.45 4.69 2.64
N GLU A 156 -19.01 5.40 1.60
CA GLU A 156 -19.75 6.51 0.99
C GLU A 156 -20.46 6.06 -0.31
N PRO A 157 -21.73 6.47 -0.55
CA PRO A 157 -22.44 6.09 -1.76
C PRO A 157 -21.70 6.45 -3.05
N ALA A 158 -21.48 5.48 -3.93
CA ALA A 158 -20.72 5.65 -5.15
C ALA A 158 -21.56 5.44 -6.43
N VAL A 159 -21.41 6.38 -7.37
CA VAL A 159 -21.96 6.33 -8.72
C VAL A 159 -20.82 6.15 -9.71
N VAL A 160 -20.76 4.97 -10.34
CA VAL A 160 -19.76 4.68 -11.38
C VAL A 160 -20.36 5.00 -12.75
N VAL A 161 -19.63 5.79 -13.56
CA VAL A 161 -20.08 6.23 -14.87
C VAL A 161 -19.46 5.38 -15.98
N ALA A 162 -20.31 4.65 -16.72
CA ALA A 162 -19.93 3.73 -17.78
C ALA A 162 -20.43 4.19 -19.16
N GLY A 163 -19.90 3.59 -20.22
CA GLY A 163 -20.26 3.87 -21.62
C GLY A 163 -19.03 4.08 -22.51
N TYR A 164 -19.21 4.08 -23.82
CA TYR A 164 -18.11 4.17 -24.80
C TYR A 164 -17.24 5.43 -24.64
N PRO A 165 -16.02 5.47 -25.21
CA PRO A 165 -15.22 6.69 -25.27
C PRO A 165 -16.01 7.84 -25.92
N ASN A 166 -15.73 9.08 -25.52
CA ASN A 166 -16.32 10.30 -26.09
C ASN A 166 -17.85 10.49 -25.95
N VAL A 167 -18.60 9.60 -25.28
CA VAL A 167 -20.05 9.78 -25.02
C VAL A 167 -20.37 10.89 -24.00
N GLY A 168 -19.36 11.55 -23.44
CA GLY A 168 -19.51 12.67 -22.51
C GLY A 168 -19.43 12.31 -21.02
N LYS A 169 -18.90 11.14 -20.64
CA LYS A 169 -18.71 10.70 -19.24
C LYS A 169 -18.01 11.75 -18.37
N SER A 170 -16.79 12.15 -18.74
CA SER A 170 -16.01 13.14 -17.99
C SER A 170 -16.72 14.50 -17.93
N SER A 171 -17.39 14.91 -19.01
CA SER A 171 -18.19 16.13 -19.05
C SER A 171 -19.36 16.08 -18.06
N PHE A 172 -20.04 14.93 -17.95
CA PHE A 172 -21.10 14.71 -16.98
C PHE A 172 -20.57 14.79 -15.54
N VAL A 173 -19.50 14.04 -15.23
CA VAL A 173 -18.91 14.02 -13.88
C VAL A 173 -18.51 15.45 -13.48
N ASN A 174 -17.70 16.13 -14.29
CA ASN A 174 -17.27 17.51 -14.06
C ASN A 174 -18.43 18.48 -13.79
N ARG A 175 -19.57 18.28 -14.48
CA ARG A 175 -20.75 19.14 -14.35
C ARG A 175 -21.50 18.89 -13.03
N VAL A 176 -21.54 17.65 -12.56
CA VAL A 176 -22.30 17.24 -11.36
C VAL A 176 -21.51 17.50 -10.07
N THR A 177 -20.21 17.25 -10.08
CA THR A 177 -19.33 17.30 -8.89
C THR A 177 -18.73 18.69 -8.63
N ARG A 178 -19.04 19.68 -9.48
CA ARG A 178 -18.57 21.07 -9.39
C ARG A 178 -17.03 21.18 -9.38
N ALA A 179 -16.43 20.89 -10.53
CA ALA A 179 -15.09 21.31 -11.00
C ALA A 179 -13.84 20.91 -10.19
N THR A 180 -13.93 20.33 -9.00
CA THR A 180 -12.78 19.78 -8.27
C THR A 180 -12.79 18.26 -8.39
N ASN A 181 -12.56 17.77 -9.61
CA ASN A 181 -12.31 16.35 -9.82
C ASN A 181 -10.84 16.07 -9.56
N GLU A 182 -10.57 15.04 -8.78
CA GLU A 182 -9.23 14.52 -8.57
C GLU A 182 -9.02 13.36 -9.54
N THR A 183 -8.00 13.47 -10.39
CA THR A 183 -7.57 12.35 -11.22
C THR A 183 -6.59 11.52 -10.43
N ALA A 184 -6.92 10.25 -10.22
CA ALA A 184 -6.11 9.31 -9.46
C ALA A 184 -5.72 8.13 -10.34
N SER A 185 -4.55 7.54 -10.07
CA SER A 185 -4.08 6.39 -10.82
C SER A 185 -5.00 5.20 -10.60
N TYR A 186 -5.44 4.53 -11.66
CA TYR A 186 -6.19 3.30 -11.54
C TYR A 186 -5.57 2.23 -12.43
N PRO A 187 -5.53 0.96 -12.00
CA PRO A 187 -4.88 -0.09 -12.77
C PRO A 187 -5.44 -0.18 -14.19
N PHE A 188 -4.55 -0.36 -15.15
CA PHE A 188 -4.89 -0.52 -16.57
C PHE A 188 -5.58 0.70 -17.22
N THR A 189 -5.51 1.87 -16.58
CA THR A 189 -5.91 3.14 -17.19
C THR A 189 -4.69 3.96 -17.60
N THR A 190 -4.75 4.61 -18.77
CA THR A 190 -3.66 5.48 -19.24
C THR A 190 -3.72 6.88 -18.62
N THR A 191 -4.91 7.31 -18.20
CA THR A 191 -5.17 8.67 -17.69
C THR A 191 -5.59 8.68 -16.21
N GLY A 192 -5.82 7.51 -15.60
CA GLY A 192 -6.43 7.42 -14.27
C GLY A 192 -7.96 7.45 -14.31
N VAL A 193 -8.57 7.21 -13.15
CA VAL A 193 -10.00 7.46 -12.91
C VAL A 193 -10.17 8.86 -12.34
N ALA A 194 -11.24 9.56 -12.74
CA ALA A 194 -11.57 10.84 -12.15
C ALA A 194 -12.64 10.64 -11.07
N VAL A 195 -12.33 11.04 -9.86
CA VAL A 195 -13.25 10.99 -8.72
C VAL A 195 -13.71 12.40 -8.43
N GLY A 196 -15.02 12.62 -8.41
CA GLY A 196 -15.59 13.88 -7.94
C GLY A 196 -16.62 13.62 -6.87
N HIS A 197 -16.81 14.61 -5.99
CA HIS A 197 -17.73 14.49 -4.87
C HIS A 197 -18.92 15.44 -5.04
N VAL A 198 -20.09 15.00 -4.60
CA VAL A 198 -21.28 15.86 -4.52
C VAL A 198 -21.96 15.65 -3.17
N GLU A 199 -22.27 16.75 -2.49
CA GLU A 199 -23.04 16.70 -1.25
C GLU A 199 -24.52 17.02 -1.51
N ARG A 200 -25.39 16.14 -1.02
CA ARG A 200 -26.85 16.32 -1.03
C ARG A 200 -27.43 15.78 0.26
N ASP A 201 -28.29 16.57 0.91
CA ASP A 201 -28.98 16.17 2.14
C ASP A 201 -28.05 15.64 3.25
N HIS A 202 -26.89 16.27 3.40
CA HIS A 202 -25.82 15.88 4.35
C HIS A 202 -25.18 14.51 4.08
N VAL A 203 -25.39 13.95 2.90
CA VAL A 203 -24.71 12.75 2.41
C VAL A 203 -23.72 13.18 1.32
N ARG A 204 -22.47 12.71 1.44
CA ARG A 204 -21.45 12.85 0.41
C ARG A 204 -21.54 11.65 -0.52
N TYR A 205 -21.61 11.92 -1.82
CA TYR A 205 -21.63 10.93 -2.88
C TYR A 205 -20.34 11.04 -3.68
N GLN A 206 -19.80 9.89 -4.08
CA GLN A 206 -18.66 9.77 -4.96
C GLN A 206 -19.15 9.50 -6.38
N VAL A 207 -18.65 10.23 -7.36
CA VAL A 207 -18.94 10.01 -8.78
C VAL A 207 -17.63 9.67 -9.47
N VAL A 208 -17.51 8.45 -9.97
CA VAL A 208 -16.28 7.90 -10.53
C VAL A 208 -16.41 7.79 -12.05
N ASP A 209 -15.55 8.50 -12.77
CA ASP A 209 -15.34 8.34 -14.21
C ASP A 209 -14.32 7.24 -14.47
N THR A 210 -14.68 6.25 -15.29
CA THR A 210 -13.88 5.03 -15.49
C THR A 210 -13.40 4.88 -16.94
N PRO A 211 -12.59 5.82 -17.47
CA PRO A 211 -12.09 5.74 -18.83
C PRO A 211 -11.20 4.51 -19.02
N GLY A 212 -11.37 3.79 -20.14
CA GLY A 212 -10.60 2.59 -20.49
C GLY A 212 -11.03 1.29 -19.78
N LEU A 213 -11.90 1.39 -18.76
CA LEU A 213 -12.33 0.25 -17.94
C LEU A 213 -13.73 -0.22 -18.31
N LEU A 214 -14.71 0.68 -18.33
CA LEU A 214 -16.13 0.38 -18.61
C LEU A 214 -16.60 0.99 -19.94
N ASP A 215 -15.70 1.07 -20.92
CA ASP A 215 -15.94 1.67 -22.23
C ASP A 215 -15.60 0.75 -23.41
N ARG A 216 -15.29 -0.52 -23.13
CA ARG A 216 -15.06 -1.60 -24.11
C ARG A 216 -15.60 -2.94 -23.62
N PRO A 217 -15.92 -3.90 -24.52
CA PRO A 217 -16.50 -5.21 -24.18
C PRO A 217 -15.67 -6.00 -23.16
N ALA A 218 -16.32 -6.87 -22.39
CA ALA A 218 -15.66 -7.69 -21.38
C ALA A 218 -14.67 -8.71 -22.00
N ASP A 219 -15.00 -9.28 -23.15
CA ASP A 219 -14.17 -10.28 -23.86
C ASP A 219 -12.81 -9.74 -24.35
N GLU A 220 -12.64 -8.42 -24.37
CA GLU A 220 -11.38 -7.78 -24.75
C GLU A 220 -10.43 -7.56 -23.56
N ARG A 221 -10.86 -7.90 -22.34
CA ARG A 221 -10.10 -7.69 -21.10
C ARG A 221 -9.32 -8.94 -20.74
N ASN A 222 -8.10 -8.76 -20.26
CA ASN A 222 -7.38 -9.86 -19.62
C ASN A 222 -7.92 -10.12 -18.19
N ASP A 223 -7.48 -11.20 -17.55
CA ASP A 223 -7.95 -11.59 -16.21
C ASP A 223 -7.70 -10.49 -15.17
N VAL A 224 -6.58 -9.78 -15.28
CA VAL A 224 -6.18 -8.74 -14.33
C VAL A 224 -7.01 -7.46 -14.53
N GLU A 225 -7.27 -7.07 -15.77
CA GLU A 225 -8.20 -5.99 -16.11
C GLU A 225 -9.62 -6.32 -15.66
N THR A 226 -10.04 -7.58 -15.82
CA THR A 226 -11.35 -8.06 -15.36
C THR A 226 -11.47 -7.92 -13.84
N GLN A 227 -10.43 -8.28 -13.09
CA GLN A 227 -10.41 -8.11 -11.64
C GLN A 227 -10.42 -6.64 -11.22
N ALA A 228 -9.67 -5.76 -11.90
CA ALA A 228 -9.70 -4.33 -11.61
C ALA A 228 -11.06 -3.69 -11.92
N VAL A 229 -11.80 -4.18 -12.93
CA VAL A 229 -13.18 -3.77 -13.17
C VAL A 229 -14.14 -4.34 -12.14
N SER A 230 -13.96 -5.61 -11.76
CA SER A 230 -14.73 -6.26 -10.69
C SER A 230 -14.65 -5.47 -9.38
N ALA A 231 -13.47 -4.93 -9.04
CA ALA A 231 -13.33 -4.05 -7.90
C ALA A 231 -14.32 -2.87 -7.97
N LEU A 232 -14.44 -2.18 -9.11
CA LEU A 232 -15.42 -1.08 -9.27
C LEU A 232 -16.86 -1.52 -9.03
N THR A 233 -17.21 -2.79 -9.28
CA THR A 233 -18.55 -3.31 -8.99
C THR A 233 -18.79 -3.48 -7.49
N HIS A 234 -17.76 -3.76 -6.70
CA HIS A 234 -17.85 -3.77 -5.24
C HIS A 234 -17.98 -2.38 -4.64
N LEU A 235 -17.43 -1.36 -5.32
CA LEU A 235 -17.59 0.03 -4.92
C LEU A 235 -18.95 0.61 -5.33
N ALA A 236 -19.47 0.27 -6.51
CA ALA A 236 -20.63 0.93 -7.10
C ALA A 236 -21.96 0.55 -6.43
N ASP A 237 -22.63 1.52 -5.81
CA ASP A 237 -24.06 1.39 -5.47
C ASP A 237 -24.95 1.56 -6.69
N VAL A 238 -24.52 2.41 -7.63
CA VAL A 238 -25.23 2.69 -8.88
C VAL A 238 -24.24 2.78 -10.03
N VAL A 239 -24.54 2.09 -11.13
CA VAL A 239 -23.84 2.28 -12.41
C VAL A 239 -24.70 3.16 -13.32
N LEU A 240 -24.18 4.32 -13.69
CA LEU A 240 -24.79 5.23 -14.66
C LEU A 240 -24.18 5.02 -16.04
N PHE A 241 -24.93 4.43 -16.95
CA PHE A 241 -24.48 4.21 -18.32
C PHE A 241 -24.92 5.35 -19.25
N LEU A 242 -23.96 5.97 -19.94
CA LEU A 242 -24.22 7.01 -20.93
C LEU A 242 -24.23 6.43 -22.35
N LEU A 243 -25.28 6.77 -23.10
CA LEU A 243 -25.45 6.45 -24.51
C LEU A 243 -25.41 7.73 -25.34
N ASP A 244 -24.69 7.69 -26.45
CA ASP A 244 -24.67 8.75 -27.45
C ASP A 244 -25.52 8.35 -28.67
N ALA A 245 -26.74 8.88 -28.70
CA ALA A 245 -27.66 8.69 -29.83
C ALA A 245 -27.30 9.53 -31.07
N SER A 246 -26.38 10.48 -30.96
CA SER A 246 -25.93 11.31 -32.10
C SER A 246 -24.93 10.57 -33.01
N LEU A 247 -24.24 9.55 -32.47
CA LEU A 247 -23.14 8.81 -33.09
C LEU A 247 -21.83 9.59 -33.22
N ASP A 248 -21.74 10.79 -32.65
CA ASP A 248 -20.52 11.62 -32.65
C ASP A 248 -19.37 10.98 -31.84
N CYS A 249 -19.68 10.06 -30.92
CA CYS A 249 -18.68 9.28 -30.19
C CYS A 249 -17.87 8.31 -31.07
N GLY A 250 -18.33 8.02 -32.29
CA GLY A 250 -17.67 7.14 -33.24
C GLY A 250 -18.07 5.66 -33.15
N TYR A 251 -19.09 5.32 -32.35
CA TYR A 251 -19.56 3.94 -32.16
C TYR A 251 -21.06 3.78 -32.49
N PRO A 252 -21.46 2.75 -33.26
CA PRO A 252 -22.87 2.43 -33.53
C PRO A 252 -23.69 2.25 -32.25
N VAL A 253 -24.97 2.65 -32.28
CA VAL A 253 -25.88 2.45 -31.14
C VAL A 253 -26.00 0.98 -30.75
N ASP A 254 -25.99 0.05 -31.70
CA ASP A 254 -26.07 -1.38 -31.42
C ASP A 254 -24.88 -1.87 -30.58
N ASP A 255 -23.67 -1.39 -30.87
CA ASP A 255 -22.46 -1.71 -30.09
C ASP A 255 -22.56 -1.11 -28.68
N GLN A 256 -23.04 0.14 -28.58
CA GLN A 256 -23.30 0.79 -27.29
C GLN A 256 -24.32 0.03 -26.43
N LEU A 257 -25.36 -0.52 -27.05
CA LEU A 257 -26.37 -1.34 -26.38
C LEU A 257 -25.83 -2.73 -25.99
N ALA A 258 -24.93 -3.31 -26.79
CA ALA A 258 -24.23 -4.54 -26.44
C ALA A 258 -23.37 -4.34 -25.19
N LEU A 259 -22.57 -3.26 -25.14
CA LEU A 259 -21.78 -2.93 -23.94
C LEU A 259 -22.66 -2.69 -22.71
N LEU A 260 -23.83 -2.04 -22.86
CA LEU A 260 -24.79 -1.91 -21.76
C LEU A 260 -25.30 -3.26 -21.26
N ALA A 261 -25.49 -4.23 -22.15
CA ALA A 261 -25.91 -5.58 -21.76
C ALA A 261 -24.81 -6.31 -20.99
N ASP A 262 -23.54 -6.08 -21.32
CA ASP A 262 -22.38 -6.66 -20.60
C ASP A 262 -22.18 -6.08 -19.20
N VAL A 263 -22.57 -4.81 -18.99
CA VAL A 263 -22.44 -4.10 -17.69
C VAL A 263 -23.63 -4.36 -16.75
N ARG A 264 -24.69 -5.05 -17.22
CA ARG A 264 -25.89 -5.38 -16.45
C ARG A 264 -25.80 -6.73 -15.75
#